data_AF-A0A0A1VPU4-F1
#
_entry.id   AF-A0A0A1VPU4-F1
#
_cell.length_a   1.000
_cell.length_b   1.000
_cell.length_c   1.000
_cell.angle_alpha   90.00
_cell.angle_beta   90.00
_cell.angle_gamma   90.00
#
_symmetry.space_group_name_H-M   'P 1'
#
loop_
_entity.id
_entity.type
_entity.pdbx_description
1 polymer ?
#
loop_
_entity_poly.entity_id
_entity_poly.type
_entity_poly.pdbx_seq_one_letter_code
_entity_poly.pdbx_strand_id
1 'polypeptide(L)' 'MQKQYVNIRLPHKKPKGGELTAEQKQENRELAKERVVGENAFSGVKRYRAVSDIYRNRVANFDAQLILTAYGIFMGAAA' A
#
# COMPACT_ATOMS: atom_id res chain seq x y z
N MET A 1 -6.62 10.07 -15.53
CA MET A 1 -5.70 9.19 -14.75
C MET A 1 -4.53 8.72 -15.61
N GLN A 2 -4.59 7.62 -16.37
CA GLN A 2 -3.44 7.16 -17.19
C GLN A 2 -3.00 8.18 -18.27
N LYS A 3 -3.95 8.90 -18.89
CA LYS A 3 -3.65 9.98 -19.85
C LYS A 3 -3.02 11.24 -19.23
N GLN A 4 -3.01 11.33 -17.90
CA GLN A 4 -2.66 12.57 -17.18
C GLN A 4 -1.33 12.47 -16.42
N TYR A 5 -0.86 11.25 -16.13
CA TYR A 5 0.38 11.00 -15.41
C TYR A 5 1.15 9.85 -16.08
N VAL A 6 2.39 10.12 -16.44
CA VAL A 6 3.24 9.22 -17.25
C VAL A 6 3.71 7.99 -16.46
N ASN A 7 3.70 8.06 -15.13
CA ASN A 7 4.31 7.04 -14.24
C ASN A 7 3.29 6.20 -13.45
N ILE A 8 2.02 6.15 -13.85
CA ILE A 8 1.01 5.33 -13.15
C ILE A 8 0.91 3.95 -13.81
N ARG A 9 1.28 2.91 -13.06
CA ARG A 9 1.04 1.51 -13.43
C ARG A 9 -0.26 1.04 -12.78
N LEU A 10 -1.27 0.71 -13.60
CA LEU A 10 -2.53 0.13 -13.13
C LEU A 10 -2.62 -1.32 -13.61
N PRO A 11 -3.26 -2.20 -12.83
CA PRO A 11 -3.51 -3.57 -13.28
C PRO A 11 -4.42 -3.58 -14.51
N HIS A 12 -4.16 -4.53 -15.41
CA HIS A 12 -5.00 -4.80 -16.57
C HIS A 12 -6.40 -5.20 -16.12
N LYS A 13 -7.40 -4.53 -16.68
CA LYS A 13 -8.82 -4.86 -16.45
C LYS A 13 -9.26 -5.90 -17.48
N LYS A 14 -10.10 -6.83 -17.04
CA LYS A 14 -10.75 -7.77 -17.96
C LYS A 14 -11.60 -6.99 -18.98
N PRO A 15 -11.48 -7.29 -20.28
CA PRO A 15 -12.39 -6.73 -21.29
C PRO A 15 -13.80 -7.31 -21.11
N LYS A 16 -14.82 -6.57 -21.55
CA LYS A 16 -16.21 -7.03 -21.46
C LYS A 16 -16.39 -8.28 -22.33
N GLY A 17 -16.78 -9.40 -21.72
CA GLY A 17 -17.00 -10.67 -22.42
C GLY A 17 -15.73 -11.44 -22.80
N GLY A 18 -14.56 -11.07 -22.28
CA GLY A 18 -13.29 -11.74 -22.58
C GLY A 18 -12.41 -12.00 -21.35
N GLU A 19 -11.27 -12.64 -21.61
CA GLU A 19 -10.27 -12.95 -20.58
C GLU A 19 -9.02 -12.08 -20.69
N LEU A 20 -8.25 -12.02 -19.60
CA LEU A 20 -6.89 -11.52 -19.63
C LEU A 20 -5.97 -12.56 -20.26
N THR A 21 -5.00 -12.12 -21.05
CA THR A 21 -3.95 -13.00 -21.56
C THR A 21 -3.07 -13.51 -20.42
N ALA A 22 -2.26 -14.54 -20.69
CA ALA A 22 -1.34 -15.10 -19.69
C ALA A 22 -0.33 -14.04 -19.22
N GLU A 23 0.16 -13.21 -20.14
CA GLU A 23 1.11 -12.13 -19.90
C GLU A 23 0.47 -11.06 -19.01
N GLN A 24 -0.76 -10.62 -19.33
CA GLN A 24 -1.48 -9.65 -18.51
C GLN A 24 -1.77 -10.16 -17.09
N LYS A 25 -2.08 -11.46 -16.94
CA LYS A 25 -2.25 -12.10 -15.62
C LYS A 25 -0.94 -12.10 -14.84
N GLN A 26 0.19 -12.36 -15.50
CA GLN A 26 1.51 -12.33 -14.87
C GLN A 26 1.91 -10.91 -14.43
N GLU A 27 1.73 -9.90 -15.29
CA GLU A 27 1.99 -8.49 -14.94
C GLU A 27 1.12 -8.04 -13.76
N ASN A 28 -0.16 -8.40 -13.75
CA ASN A 28 -1.05 -8.13 -12.61
C ASN A 28 -0.58 -8.81 -11.33
N ARG A 29 0.01 -10.01 -11.42
CA ARG A 29 0.54 -10.74 -10.27
C ARG A 29 1.78 -10.07 -9.70
N GLU A 30 2.66 -9.54 -10.55
CA GLU A 30 3.84 -8.77 -10.13
C GLU A 30 3.43 -7.47 -9.44
N LEU A 31 2.51 -6.71 -10.05
CA LEU A 31 1.93 -5.52 -9.43
C LEU A 31 1.23 -5.84 -8.10
N ALA A 32 0.53 -6.98 -8.01
CA ALA A 32 -0.10 -7.40 -6.76
C ALA A 32 0.92 -7.71 -5.65
N LYS A 33 2.05 -8.36 -5.97
CA LYS A 33 3.13 -8.61 -5.00
C LYS A 33 3.66 -7.32 -4.40
N GLU A 34 3.91 -6.31 -5.23
CA GLU A 34 4.34 -4.99 -4.76
C GLU A 34 3.28 -4.31 -3.89
N ARG A 35 2.00 -4.38 -4.30
CA ARG A 35 0.88 -3.75 -3.56
C ARG A 35 0.66 -4.37 -2.19
N VAL A 36 0.84 -5.69 -2.03
CA VAL A 36 0.65 -6.40 -0.75
C VAL A 36 1.50 -5.79 0.36
N VAL A 37 2.74 -5.40 0.05
CA VAL A 37 3.66 -4.78 1.01
C VAL A 37 3.07 -3.46 1.54
N GLY A 38 2.62 -2.58 0.63
CA GLY A 38 1.98 -1.32 1.00
C GLY A 38 0.65 -1.52 1.74
N GLU A 39 -0.19 -2.45 1.30
CA GLU A 39 -1.47 -2.77 1.94
C GLU A 39 -1.27 -3.28 3.38
N ASN A 40 -0.23 -4.08 3.63
CA ASN A 40 0.09 -4.56 4.97
C ASN A 40 0.52 -3.40 5.88
N ALA A 41 1.38 -2.50 5.40
CA ALA A 41 1.76 -1.30 6.15
C ALA A 41 0.55 -0.41 6.50
N PHE A 42 -0.34 -0.17 5.53
CA PHE A 42 -1.57 0.57 5.77
C PHE A 42 -2.50 -0.14 6.78
N SER A 43 -2.50 -1.47 6.81
CA SER A 43 -3.21 -2.24 7.84
C SER A 43 -2.67 -1.93 9.24
N GLY A 44 -1.34 -1.88 9.41
CA GLY A 44 -0.70 -1.47 10.66
C GLY A 44 -1.08 -0.07 11.12
N VAL A 45 -1.00 0.91 10.20
CA VAL A 45 -1.38 2.31 10.45
C VAL A 45 -2.82 2.41 10.95
N LYS A 46 -3.75 1.71 10.28
CA LYS A 46 -5.17 1.68 10.67
C LYS A 46 -5.39 0.98 12.00
N ARG A 47 -4.72 -0.16 12.23
CA ARG A 47 -4.84 -0.93 13.48
C ARG A 47 -4.43 -0.11 14.70
N TYR A 48 -3.36 0.68 14.58
CA TYR A 48 -2.90 1.55 15.66
C TYR A 48 -3.60 2.91 15.71
N ARG A 49 -4.53 3.18 14.78
CA ARG A 49 -5.21 4.47 14.66
C ARG A 49 -4.22 5.64 14.53
N ALA A 50 -3.04 5.36 13.96
CA ALA A 50 -1.86 6.22 13.92
C ALA A 50 -2.10 7.60 13.29
N VAL A 51 -3.12 7.69 12.43
CA VAL A 51 -3.49 8.93 11.71
C VAL A 51 -4.94 9.36 11.95
N SER A 52 -5.74 8.56 12.67
CA SER A 52 -7.17 8.86 12.88
C SER A 52 -7.46 9.46 14.24
N ASP A 53 -6.63 9.15 15.24
CA ASP A 53 -6.88 9.54 16.62
C ASP A 53 -5.95 10.68 17.07
N ILE A 54 -6.46 11.52 17.97
CA ILE A 54 -5.66 12.55 18.63
C ILE A 54 -4.89 11.91 19.78
N TYR A 55 -3.56 11.91 19.69
CA TYR A 55 -2.70 11.40 20.75
C TYR A 55 -2.65 12.36 21.93
N ARG A 56 -2.91 11.82 23.12
CA ARG A 56 -2.78 12.56 24.39
C ARG A 56 -1.35 12.59 24.92
N ASN A 57 -0.45 11.81 24.33
CA ASN A 57 0.96 11.82 24.66
C ASN A 57 1.56 13.17 24.21
N ARG A 58 2.31 13.83 25.11
CA ARG A 58 2.95 15.13 24.87
C ARG A 58 4.42 15.02 24.42
N VAL A 59 4.91 13.80 24.22
CA VAL A 59 6.25 13.58 23.64
C VAL A 59 6.29 14.19 22.24
N ALA A 60 7.31 15.02 22.01
CA ALA A 60 7.50 15.68 20.72
C ALA A 60 7.65 14.64 19.59
N ASN A 61 6.97 14.88 18.46
CA ASN A 61 7.01 14.06 17.25
C ASN A 61 6.55 12.60 17.43
N PHE A 62 5.74 12.32 18.46
CA PHE A 62 5.26 10.97 18.72
C PHE A 62 4.41 10.40 17.58
N ASP A 63 3.63 11.24 16.91
CA ASP A 63 2.86 10.91 15.71
C ASP A 63 3.75 10.44 14.55
N ALA A 64 4.84 11.16 14.28
CA ALA A 64 5.83 10.82 13.26
C ALA A 64 6.58 9.52 13.61
N GLN A 65 6.88 9.30 14.88
CA GLN A 65 7.49 8.04 15.33
C GLN A 65 6.51 6.87 15.20
N LEU A 66 5.27 7.05 15.61
CA LEU A 66 4.25 6.02 15.57
C LEU A 66 3.93 5.59 14.13
N ILE A 67 3.81 6.53 13.20
CA ILE A 67 3.62 6.18 11.80
C ILE A 67 4.83 5.42 11.26
N LEU A 68 6.06 5.85 11.55
CA LEU A 68 7.27 5.14 11.12
C LEU A 68 7.34 3.71 11.67
N THR A 69 7.02 3.53 12.96
CA THR A 69 6.98 2.22 13.61
C THR A 69 5.86 1.35 13.02
N ALA A 70 4.66 1.90 12.80
CA ALA A 70 3.54 1.18 12.20
C ALA A 70 3.86 0.70 10.78
N TYR A 71 4.53 1.53 9.97
CA TYR A 71 5.02 1.12 8.66
C TYR A 71 6.12 0.05 8.80
N GLY A 72 7.13 0.27 9.62
CA GLY A 72 8.27 -0.65 9.75
C GLY A 72 7.89 -2.06 10.19
N ILE A 73 7.01 -2.20 11.20
CA ILE A 73 6.55 -3.51 11.69
C ILE A 73 5.79 -4.28 10.61
N PHE A 74 4.96 -3.58 9.83
CA PHE A 74 4.04 -4.21 8.88
C PHE A 74 4.54 -4.25 7.44
N MET A 75 5.66 -3.61 7.11
CA MET A 75 6.33 -3.78 5.83
C MET A 75 7.06 -5.14 5.72
N GLY A 76 7.16 -5.88 6.84
CA GLY A 76 7.93 -7.12 6.90
C GLY A 76 9.42 -6.80 6.79
N ALA A 77 10.06 -6.54 7.92
CA ALA A 77 11.49 -6.26 7.95
C ALA A 77 12.29 -7.42 7.30
N ALA A 78 12.87 -7.15 6.13
CA ALA A 78 14.32 -7.27 6.01
C ALA A 78 14.91 -6.13 6.85
N ALA A 79 15.20 -6.44 8.11
CA ALA A 79 16.20 -5.71 8.89
C ALA A 79 17.56 -6.34 8.61
#